data_AF-R7BG94-F1
#
_entry.id   AF-R7BG94-F1
#
_cell.length_a   1.000
_cell.length_b   1.000
_cell.length_c   1.000
_cell.angle_alpha   90.00
_cell.angle_beta   90.00
_cell.angle_gamma   90.00
#
_symmetry.space_group_name_H-M   'P 1'
#
loop_
_entity.id
_entity.type
_entity.pdbx_description
1 polymer ?
#
loop_
_entity_poly.entity_id
_entity_poly.type
_entity_poly.pdbx_seq_one_letter_code
_entity_poly.pdbx_strand_id
1 'polypeptide(L)'
;MKKITAIILSIFILLGIYYPCNILAASMPTTTITSVKAQSKAFTVKWKKKSNITGYQIQYSTNSKFKKGNKSIKIKSAKTVSKKITKLKVAKKYYVRIRTYKGKKYSKWSKVKSIKTTKESKCNKDNIQKETHCTDNNNHSMSWSKCTKDNIQKETHCTNNNNHSIKCGNIGMWFGSRREVDTYFSSVCNTWGTKYKNEEITWEEYTKKCPQGYECWSCSYCGKWTGNFVY
;
A
#
# COMPACT_ATOMS: atom_id res chain seq x y z
N MET A 1 68.50 39.63 1.42
CA MET A 1 67.08 39.51 1.03
C MET A 1 66.45 38.14 1.33
N LYS A 2 67.16 37.01 1.15
CA LYS A 2 66.60 35.64 1.37
C LYS A 2 66.28 35.26 2.84
N LYS A 3 66.82 35.96 3.84
CA LYS A 3 66.58 35.66 5.28
C LYS A 3 65.36 36.39 5.85
N ILE A 4 64.95 37.52 5.28
CA ILE A 4 63.81 38.32 5.76
C ILE A 4 62.48 37.72 5.25
N THR A 5 62.48 37.15 4.04
CA THR A 5 61.31 36.45 3.48
C THR A 5 60.97 35.16 4.23
N ALA A 6 61.95 34.49 4.85
CA ALA A 6 61.74 33.28 5.64
C ALA A 6 61.03 33.54 6.99
N ILE A 7 61.26 34.72 7.59
CA ILE A 7 60.66 35.10 8.88
C ILE A 7 59.19 35.54 8.70
N ILE A 8 58.83 36.11 7.55
CA ILE A 8 57.45 36.52 7.25
C ILE A 8 56.56 35.29 6.94
N LEU A 9 57.13 34.24 6.33
CA LEU A 9 56.42 32.97 6.07
C LEU A 9 56.16 32.16 7.36
N SER A 10 57.03 32.22 8.37
CA SER A 10 56.83 31.52 9.64
C SER A 10 55.78 32.16 10.56
N ILE A 11 55.56 33.47 10.43
CA ILE A 11 54.53 34.20 11.18
C ILE A 11 53.10 33.87 10.67
N PHE A 12 52.93 33.56 9.38
CA PHE A 12 51.65 33.10 8.82
C PHE A 12 51.24 31.69 9.30
N ILE A 13 52.18 30.86 9.76
CA ILE A 13 51.91 29.53 10.30
C ILE A 13 51.41 29.61 11.76
N LEU A 14 51.85 30.63 12.50
CA LEU A 14 51.43 30.88 13.90
C LEU A 14 50.10 31.65 14.01
N LEU A 15 49.74 32.41 12.98
CA LEU A 15 48.38 32.93 12.79
C LEU A 15 47.48 31.93 12.04
N GLY A 16 47.88 30.66 11.92
CA GLY A 16 47.09 29.54 11.41
C GLY A 16 45.84 29.34 12.26
N ILE A 17 44.86 30.15 11.91
CA ILE A 17 43.65 30.44 12.63
C ILE A 17 43.00 29.12 13.03
N TYR A 18 42.97 28.87 14.34
CA TYR A 18 42.08 27.91 14.96
C TYR A 18 40.65 28.45 14.76
N TYR A 19 40.17 28.39 13.51
CA TYR A 19 38.75 28.48 13.26
C TYR A 19 38.21 27.18 13.86
N PRO A 20 37.44 27.21 14.96
CA PRO A 20 36.64 26.05 15.29
C PRO A 20 35.78 25.83 14.04
N CYS A 21 36.12 24.79 13.27
CA CYS A 21 35.22 24.27 12.28
C CYS A 21 33.99 23.89 13.10
N ASN A 22 32.97 24.73 13.07
CA ASN A 22 31.68 24.42 13.62
C ASN A 22 31.20 23.21 12.81
N ILE A 23 31.54 22.00 13.26
CA ILE A 23 31.06 20.76 12.71
C ILE A 23 29.55 20.79 12.98
N LEU A 24 28.81 21.38 12.06
CA LEU A 24 27.36 21.44 12.13
C LEU A 24 26.89 19.99 12.03
N ALA A 25 26.56 19.39 13.17
CA ALA A 25 26.18 18.00 13.23
C ALA A 25 25.03 17.76 12.26
N ALA A 26 25.30 17.02 11.17
CA ALA A 26 24.34 16.80 10.11
C ALA A 26 23.03 16.24 10.70
N SER A 27 21.95 17.03 10.55
CA SER A 27 20.67 16.65 11.13
C SER A 27 20.12 15.39 10.45
N MET A 28 19.56 14.48 11.24
CA MET A 28 19.04 13.20 10.74
C MET A 28 17.96 13.43 9.66
N PRO A 29 18.01 12.70 8.53
CA PRO A 29 17.09 12.93 7.42
C PRO A 29 15.65 12.64 7.86
N THR A 30 14.77 13.63 7.74
CA THR A 30 13.34 13.47 8.04
C THR A 30 12.63 12.74 6.90
N THR A 31 11.53 12.07 7.22
CA THR A 31 10.64 11.44 6.22
C THR A 31 9.22 11.95 6.37
N THR A 32 8.41 11.72 5.33
CA THR A 32 7.01 12.11 5.28
C THR A 32 6.13 10.93 4.91
N ILE A 33 4.95 10.86 5.53
CA ILE A 33 3.91 9.90 5.20
C ILE A 33 3.27 10.31 3.88
N THR A 34 3.29 9.42 2.90
CA THR A 34 2.72 9.66 1.56
C THR A 34 1.27 9.23 1.50
N SER A 35 0.91 8.13 2.16
CA SER A 35 -0.45 7.58 2.11
C SER A 35 -0.79 6.82 3.38
N VAL A 36 -2.07 6.90 3.77
CA VAL A 36 -2.66 6.05 4.81
C VAL A 36 -3.95 5.46 4.26
N LYS A 37 -4.06 4.12 4.27
CA LYS A 37 -5.24 3.39 3.78
C LYS A 37 -5.94 2.69 4.93
N ALA A 38 -7.23 2.97 5.12
CA ALA A 38 -8.06 2.35 6.17
C ALA A 38 -8.48 0.92 5.81
N GLN A 39 -8.66 0.10 6.85
CA GLN A 39 -9.31 -1.22 6.82
C GLN A 39 -10.11 -1.38 8.13
N SER A 40 -10.86 -2.48 8.29
CA SER A 40 -11.78 -2.68 9.42
C SER A 40 -11.09 -2.65 10.79
N LYS A 41 -10.03 -3.45 10.94
CA LYS A 41 -9.23 -3.59 12.16
C LYS A 41 -7.76 -3.28 11.91
N ALA A 42 -7.47 -2.52 10.85
CA ALA A 42 -6.12 -2.22 10.42
C ALA A 42 -6.04 -0.91 9.64
N PHE A 43 -4.82 -0.38 9.48
CA PHE A 43 -4.51 0.58 8.43
C PHE A 43 -3.11 0.35 7.89
N THR A 44 -2.88 0.70 6.63
CA THR A 44 -1.56 0.64 5.99
C THR A 44 -0.99 2.04 5.84
N VAL A 45 0.25 2.24 6.30
CA VAL A 45 1.00 3.49 6.17
C VAL A 45 2.07 3.31 5.12
N LYS A 46 2.20 4.27 4.20
CA LYS A 46 3.31 4.38 3.25
C LYS A 46 4.06 5.70 3.45
N TRP A 47 5.36 5.71 3.22
CA TRP A 47 6.22 6.88 3.42
C TRP A 47 7.33 7.00 2.38
N LYS A 48 7.95 8.18 2.29
CA LYS A 48 9.09 8.42 1.38
C LYS A 48 10.33 7.66 1.88
N LYS A 49 11.00 6.96 0.96
CA LYS A 49 12.28 6.28 1.23
C LYS A 49 13.37 7.30 1.59
N LYS A 50 14.25 6.92 2.51
CA LYS A 50 15.46 7.66 2.89
C LYS A 50 16.66 6.72 2.94
N SER A 51 17.82 7.24 2.57
CA SER A 51 19.13 6.59 2.66
C SER A 51 19.85 6.98 3.96
N ASN A 52 20.97 6.31 4.26
CA ASN A 52 21.86 6.62 5.39
C ASN A 52 21.21 6.52 6.78
N ILE A 53 20.20 5.67 6.93
CA ILE A 53 19.49 5.40 8.19
C ILE A 53 19.47 3.89 8.48
N THR A 54 19.32 3.52 9.76
CA THR A 54 19.07 2.11 10.13
C THR A 54 17.63 1.72 9.81
N GLY A 55 16.69 2.64 9.99
CA GLY A 55 15.30 2.38 9.68
C GLY A 55 14.34 3.46 10.17
N TYR A 56 13.08 3.07 10.39
CA TYR A 56 11.99 3.98 10.72
C TYR A 56 11.32 3.61 12.04
N GLN A 57 10.76 4.60 12.71
CA GLN A 57 9.86 4.40 13.84
C GLN A 57 8.52 5.05 13.53
N ILE A 58 7.47 4.24 13.52
CA ILE A 58 6.09 4.68 13.39
C ILE A 58 5.51 4.77 14.80
N GLN A 59 4.83 5.87 15.11
CA GLN A 59 4.07 6.01 16.33
C GLN A 59 2.61 6.31 15.98
N TYR A 60 1.69 5.65 16.69
CA TYR A 60 0.26 5.85 16.51
C TYR A 60 -0.47 5.91 17.85
N SER A 61 -1.56 6.67 17.90
CA SER A 61 -2.40 6.85 19.09
C SER A 61 -3.81 7.27 18.69
N THR A 62 -4.78 7.15 19.59
CA THR A 62 -6.09 7.78 19.46
C THR A 62 -6.06 9.26 19.88
N ASN A 63 -4.96 9.73 20.47
CA ASN A 63 -4.75 11.14 20.85
C ASN A 63 -3.84 11.82 19.82
N SER A 64 -4.33 12.89 19.19
CA SER A 64 -3.60 13.66 18.17
C SER A 64 -2.31 14.30 18.68
N LYS A 65 -2.23 14.60 19.98
CA LYS A 65 -1.07 15.20 20.64
C LYS A 65 -0.06 14.16 21.14
N PHE A 66 -0.36 12.87 21.01
CA PHE A 66 0.50 11.76 21.46
C PHE A 66 0.93 11.90 22.94
N LYS A 67 0.04 12.38 23.82
CA LYS A 67 0.36 12.57 25.25
C LYS A 67 0.25 11.28 26.07
N LYS A 68 -0.67 10.38 25.71
CA LYS A 68 -0.96 9.12 26.43
C LYS A 68 -1.32 8.00 25.44
N GLY A 69 -1.10 6.74 25.85
CA GLY A 69 -1.52 5.56 25.09
C GLY A 69 -0.82 5.35 23.74
N ASN A 70 0.41 5.87 23.60
CA ASN A 70 1.15 5.81 22.35
C ASN A 70 1.69 4.41 22.09
N LYS A 71 1.46 3.89 20.89
CA LYS A 71 2.08 2.64 20.43
C LYS A 71 3.15 2.96 19.40
N SER A 72 4.28 2.26 19.47
CA SER A 72 5.42 2.47 18.58
C SER A 72 5.84 1.17 17.90
N ILE A 73 6.19 1.26 16.62
CA ILE A 73 6.68 0.14 15.81
C ILE A 73 8.03 0.56 15.21
N LYS A 74 9.08 -0.21 15.47
CA LYS A 74 10.38 -0.05 14.83
C LYS A 74 10.47 -0.92 13.58
N ILE A 75 10.91 -0.31 12.48
CA ILE A 75 11.17 -0.97 11.20
C ILE A 75 12.68 -1.00 11.02
N LYS A 76 13.28 -2.18 11.14
CA LYS A 76 14.75 -2.39 11.13
C LYS A 76 15.38 -2.36 9.72
N SER A 77 14.67 -1.81 8.73
CA SER A 77 15.13 -1.76 7.35
C SER A 77 14.83 -0.40 6.74
N ALA A 78 15.87 0.23 6.17
CA ALA A 78 15.76 1.46 5.39
C ALA A 78 15.04 1.25 4.05
N LYS A 79 15.02 0.02 3.53
CA LYS A 79 14.38 -0.35 2.26
C LYS A 79 12.85 -0.43 2.37
N THR A 80 12.32 -0.75 3.55
CA THR A 80 10.88 -0.86 3.79
C THR A 80 10.22 0.53 3.79
N VAL A 81 9.21 0.70 2.94
CA VAL A 81 8.48 1.98 2.75
C VAL A 81 6.98 1.87 3.06
N SER A 82 6.54 0.72 3.59
CA SER A 82 5.14 0.43 3.89
C SER A 82 5.02 -0.45 5.13
N LYS A 83 3.99 -0.23 5.95
CA LYS A 83 3.63 -1.13 7.05
C LYS A 83 2.13 -1.16 7.27
N LYS A 84 1.58 -2.37 7.37
CA LYS A 84 0.22 -2.64 7.86
C LYS A 84 0.23 -2.73 9.39
N ILE A 85 -0.60 -1.95 10.05
CA ILE A 85 -0.83 -1.96 11.49
C ILE A 85 -2.19 -2.62 11.72
N THR A 86 -2.23 -3.72 12.47
CA THR A 86 -3.41 -4.56 12.69
C THR A 86 -3.87 -4.51 14.16
N LYS A 87 -4.92 -5.28 14.50
CA LYS A 87 -5.49 -5.38 15.87
C LYS A 87 -5.95 -4.03 16.41
N LEU A 88 -6.60 -3.24 15.55
CA LEU A 88 -7.15 -1.93 15.90
C LEU A 88 -8.66 -2.01 16.14
N LYS A 89 -9.18 -1.04 16.90
CA LYS A 89 -10.61 -0.91 17.13
C LYS A 89 -11.29 -0.44 15.83
N VAL A 90 -12.45 -1.03 15.56
CA VAL A 90 -13.30 -0.73 14.40
C VAL A 90 -13.87 0.69 14.50
N ALA A 91 -14.10 1.36 13.37
CA ALA A 91 -14.71 2.69 13.30
C ALA A 91 -14.02 3.78 14.15
N LYS A 92 -12.77 3.58 14.55
CA LYS A 92 -12.04 4.45 15.48
C LYS A 92 -11.01 5.28 14.72
N LYS A 93 -10.92 6.57 15.08
CA LYS A 93 -9.91 7.49 14.54
C LYS A 93 -8.57 7.26 15.22
N TYR A 94 -7.53 7.14 14.41
CA TYR A 94 -6.13 7.03 14.82
C TYR A 94 -5.30 8.14 14.18
N TYR A 95 -4.31 8.60 14.92
CA TYR A 95 -3.29 9.54 14.48
C TYR A 95 -1.98 8.81 14.37
N VAL A 96 -1.23 9.08 13.31
CA VAL A 96 0.04 8.43 13.01
C VAL A 96 1.09 9.45 12.62
N ARG A 97 2.31 9.24 13.11
CA ARG A 97 3.52 9.99 12.74
C ARG A 97 4.69 9.02 12.58
N ILE A 98 5.69 9.42 11.82
CA ILE A 98 6.88 8.61 11.55
C ILE A 98 8.14 9.45 11.74
N ARG A 99 9.24 8.81 12.14
CA ARG A 99 10.58 9.40 12.17
C ARG A 99 11.61 8.38 11.70
N THR A 100 12.77 8.84 11.27
CA THR A 100 13.91 7.97 10.95
C THR A 100 14.77 7.76 12.18
N TYR A 101 15.58 6.69 12.19
CA TYR A 101 16.58 6.46 13.22
C TYR A 101 17.85 5.81 12.67
N LYS A 102 18.98 6.10 13.33
CA LYS A 102 20.28 5.47 13.09
C LYS A 102 20.95 5.22 14.44
N GLY A 103 21.07 3.96 14.83
CA GLY A 103 21.48 3.59 16.20
C GLY A 103 20.59 4.23 17.27
N LYS A 104 21.18 5.02 18.17
CA LYS A 104 20.47 5.75 19.24
C LYS A 104 19.91 7.13 18.79
N LYS A 105 20.25 7.62 17.59
CA LYS A 105 19.84 8.94 17.07
C LYS A 105 18.53 8.86 16.29
N TYR A 106 17.67 9.88 16.46
CA TYR A 106 16.35 9.97 15.82
C TYR A 106 16.15 11.33 15.15
N SER A 107 15.41 11.35 14.03
CA SER A 107 14.97 12.62 13.43
C SER A 107 13.80 13.26 14.20
N LYS A 108 13.49 14.51 13.86
CA LYS A 108 12.20 15.13 14.17
C LYS A 108 11.05 14.27 13.61
N TRP A 109 9.91 14.31 14.30
CA TRP A 109 8.69 13.63 13.85
C TRP A 109 8.15 14.27 12.56
N SER A 110 7.54 13.45 11.70
CA SER A 110 6.79 13.94 10.55
C SER A 110 5.52 14.70 10.98
N LYS A 111 4.93 15.44 10.05
CA LYS A 111 3.54 15.91 10.19
C LYS A 111 2.62 14.72 10.49
N VAL A 112 1.68 14.94 11.41
CA VAL A 112 0.70 13.94 11.83
C VAL A 112 -0.32 13.73 10.72
N LYS A 113 -0.66 12.47 10.44
CA LYS A 113 -1.80 12.09 9.59
C LYS A 113 -2.85 11.38 10.44
N SER A 114 -4.11 11.51 10.06
CA SER A 114 -5.23 10.81 10.71
C SER A 114 -5.90 9.86 9.75
N ILE A 115 -6.42 8.75 10.29
CA ILE A 115 -7.24 7.79 9.55
C ILE A 115 -8.30 7.21 10.47
N LYS A 116 -9.52 7.01 9.97
CA LYS A 116 -10.58 6.27 10.67
C LYS A 116 -10.58 4.85 10.13
N THR A 117 -10.46 3.85 11.01
CA THR A 117 -10.68 2.45 10.60
C THR A 117 -12.12 2.30 10.12
N THR A 118 -12.35 1.46 9.12
CA THR A 118 -13.70 1.25 8.59
C THR A 118 -14.49 0.31 9.49
N LYS A 119 -15.80 0.23 9.33
CA LYS A 119 -16.52 -0.95 9.80
C LYS A 119 -16.13 -2.13 8.92
N GLU A 120 -16.07 -3.32 9.50
CA GLU A 120 -15.96 -4.56 8.74
C GLU A 120 -17.20 -4.61 7.83
N SER A 121 -17.02 -4.61 6.52
CA SER A 121 -18.04 -5.16 5.64
C SER A 121 -18.10 -6.64 6.03
N LYS A 122 -19.22 -7.09 6.62
CA LYS A 122 -19.48 -8.53 6.76
C LYS A 122 -19.54 -9.10 5.34
N CYS A 123 -18.40 -9.59 4.84
CA CYS A 123 -18.43 -10.73 3.93
C CYS A 123 -18.16 -11.93 4.83
N ASN A 124 -19.09 -12.88 4.78
CA ASN A 124 -19.12 -14.07 5.61
C ASN A 124 -17.77 -14.79 5.53
N LYS A 125 -17.20 -15.12 6.69
CA LYS A 125 -15.88 -15.76 6.79
C LYS A 125 -16.01 -17.28 6.96
N ASP A 126 -17.02 -17.86 6.33
CA ASP A 126 -17.28 -19.29 6.37
C ASP A 126 -17.20 -19.81 4.93
N ASN A 127 -15.97 -19.94 4.41
CA ASN A 127 -15.56 -21.04 3.50
C ASN A 127 -14.09 -20.87 3.05
N ILE A 128 -13.14 -20.87 3.99
CA ILE A 128 -11.71 -21.02 3.65
C ILE A 128 -11.19 -22.26 4.37
N GLN A 129 -11.67 -23.42 3.96
CA GLN A 129 -10.95 -24.69 4.04
C GLN A 129 -11.28 -25.53 2.81
N LYS A 130 -10.47 -25.33 1.77
CA LYS A 130 -10.19 -26.11 0.54
C LYS A 130 -9.62 -25.04 -0.39
N GLU A 131 -8.34 -24.98 -0.71
CA GLU A 131 -7.52 -26.03 -1.29
C GLU A 131 -6.09 -25.94 -0.74
N THR A 132 -5.71 -26.94 0.06
CA THR A 132 -4.39 -27.54 -0.13
C THR A 132 -4.50 -28.48 -1.32
N HIS A 133 -3.75 -28.21 -2.38
CA HIS A 133 -3.02 -29.17 -3.23
C HIS A 133 -2.67 -28.49 -4.56
N CYS A 134 -1.44 -27.99 -4.64
CA CYS A 134 -0.73 -28.00 -5.91
C CYS A 134 0.15 -29.25 -5.89
N THR A 135 -0.05 -30.15 -6.85
CA THR A 135 1.01 -31.03 -7.36
C THR A 135 0.86 -31.14 -8.88
N ASP A 136 1.89 -30.62 -9.55
CA ASP A 136 2.53 -31.12 -10.76
C ASP A 136 1.67 -31.45 -11.99
N ASN A 137 1.86 -30.69 -13.08
CA ASN A 137 2.73 -31.21 -14.15
C ASN A 137 3.20 -30.15 -15.18
N ASN A 138 4.49 -30.25 -15.49
CA ASN A 138 5.20 -29.90 -16.73
C ASN A 138 5.43 -28.44 -17.18
N ASN A 139 6.58 -27.92 -16.74
CA ASN A 139 7.76 -27.60 -17.57
C ASN A 139 7.56 -26.92 -18.94
N HIS A 140 7.90 -25.62 -19.06
CA HIS A 140 9.04 -25.21 -19.90
C HIS A 140 9.49 -23.75 -19.67
N SER A 141 10.77 -23.61 -19.34
CA SER A 141 11.74 -22.56 -19.67
C SER A 141 11.31 -21.09 -19.81
N MET A 142 11.95 -20.23 -19.03
CA MET A 142 12.10 -18.80 -19.34
C MET A 142 12.83 -18.60 -20.68
N SER A 143 12.30 -17.72 -21.53
CA SER A 143 13.08 -17.02 -22.55
C SER A 143 12.58 -15.57 -22.66
N TRP A 144 13.49 -14.62 -22.43
CA TRP A 144 13.31 -13.22 -22.80
C TRP A 144 13.72 -13.06 -24.26
N SER A 145 12.79 -12.66 -25.12
CA SER A 145 13.11 -12.15 -26.46
C SER A 145 12.23 -10.95 -26.83
N LYS A 146 12.91 -9.80 -26.84
CA LYS A 146 12.70 -8.56 -27.63
C LYS A 146 11.36 -8.35 -28.35
N CYS A 147 10.80 -7.17 -28.05
CA CYS A 147 9.78 -6.43 -28.79
C CYS A 147 9.95 -6.50 -30.32
N THR A 148 8.82 -6.45 -31.06
CA THR A 148 8.35 -5.29 -31.87
C THR A 148 7.51 -5.82 -33.05
N LYS A 149 6.18 -6.02 -32.87
CA LYS A 149 5.14 -6.11 -33.95
C LYS A 149 3.70 -6.35 -33.44
N ASP A 150 3.49 -6.69 -32.16
CA ASP A 150 2.15 -7.13 -31.68
C ASP A 150 1.21 -6.03 -31.18
N ASN A 151 1.55 -4.74 -31.35
CA ASN A 151 0.85 -3.67 -30.65
C ASN A 151 -0.42 -3.15 -31.37
N ILE A 152 -0.72 -3.63 -32.58
CA ILE A 152 -1.86 -3.14 -33.37
C ILE A 152 -3.07 -4.11 -33.33
N GLN A 153 -2.87 -5.40 -33.04
CA GLN A 153 -4.00 -6.33 -32.85
C GLN A 153 -4.44 -6.48 -31.38
N LYS A 154 -3.58 -6.22 -30.39
CA LYS A 154 -3.97 -6.32 -28.96
C LYS A 154 -5.07 -5.34 -28.54
N GLU A 155 -5.21 -4.21 -29.22
CA GLU A 155 -6.17 -3.17 -28.85
C GLU A 155 -7.63 -3.49 -29.24
N THR A 156 -7.86 -4.34 -30.24
CA THR A 156 -9.22 -4.72 -30.66
C THR A 156 -9.78 -5.96 -29.95
N HIS A 157 -8.96 -6.71 -29.19
CA HIS A 157 -9.35 -7.95 -28.52
C HIS A 157 -10.08 -7.80 -27.17
N CYS A 158 -10.34 -6.58 -26.69
CA CYS A 158 -10.64 -6.39 -25.27
C CYS A 158 -11.82 -5.47 -24.94
N THR A 159 -12.65 -5.07 -25.89
CA THR A 159 -13.68 -4.03 -25.69
C THR A 159 -15.11 -4.56 -25.58
N ASN A 160 -15.39 -5.77 -26.03
CA ASN A 160 -16.73 -6.38 -25.97
C ASN A 160 -16.67 -7.91 -25.83
N ASN A 161 -17.83 -8.51 -25.54
CA ASN A 161 -18.01 -9.96 -25.33
C ASN A 161 -17.64 -10.81 -26.57
N ASN A 162 -17.53 -10.19 -27.76
CA ASN A 162 -17.32 -10.90 -29.02
C ASN A 162 -15.86 -11.30 -29.29
N ASN A 163 -14.89 -10.80 -28.52
CA ASN A 163 -13.48 -11.01 -28.83
C ASN A 163 -12.69 -11.77 -27.74
N HIS A 164 -13.39 -12.50 -26.88
CA HIS A 164 -12.78 -13.42 -25.90
C HIS A 164 -13.18 -14.85 -26.24
N SER A 165 -12.21 -15.75 -26.38
CA SER A 165 -12.44 -17.19 -26.63
C SER A 165 -13.07 -17.94 -25.44
N ILE A 166 -13.29 -17.24 -24.32
CA ILE A 166 -13.95 -17.75 -23.11
C ILE A 166 -15.18 -16.88 -22.87
N LYS A 167 -16.34 -17.51 -22.68
CA LYS A 167 -17.59 -16.81 -22.38
C LYS A 167 -17.37 -15.83 -21.22
N CYS A 168 -17.72 -14.55 -21.41
CA CYS A 168 -17.81 -13.59 -20.32
C CYS A 168 -18.84 -14.15 -19.34
N GLY A 169 -18.45 -14.42 -18.10
CA GLY A 169 -19.35 -14.98 -17.10
C GLY A 169 -20.58 -14.10 -16.88
N ASN A 170 -21.50 -14.55 -16.02
CA ASN A 170 -22.78 -13.86 -15.79
C ASN A 170 -22.64 -12.45 -15.18
N ILE A 171 -21.42 -12.04 -14.77
CA ILE A 171 -21.12 -10.65 -14.39
C ILE A 171 -21.29 -9.69 -15.57
N GLY A 172 -21.14 -10.17 -16.80
CA GLY A 172 -21.45 -9.40 -18.02
C GLY A 172 -20.49 -8.25 -18.32
N MET A 173 -19.37 -8.15 -17.61
CA MET A 173 -18.36 -7.11 -17.82
C MET A 173 -16.94 -7.57 -17.46
N TRP A 174 -15.96 -6.82 -17.98
CA TRP A 174 -14.53 -7.00 -17.73
C TRP A 174 -13.96 -5.86 -16.90
N PHE A 175 -13.03 -6.18 -16.02
CA PHE A 175 -12.37 -5.25 -15.10
C PHE A 175 -10.87 -5.17 -15.34
N GLY A 176 -10.26 -4.05 -14.99
CA GLY A 176 -8.81 -3.86 -15.09
C GLY A 176 -8.03 -4.62 -14.02
N SER A 177 -8.69 -5.03 -12.93
CA SER A 177 -8.05 -5.73 -11.83
C SER A 177 -9.03 -6.58 -11.02
N ARG A 178 -8.54 -7.62 -10.35
CA ARG A 178 -9.33 -8.41 -9.37
C ARG A 178 -10.00 -7.52 -8.32
N ARG A 179 -9.32 -6.46 -7.89
CA ARG A 179 -9.84 -5.50 -6.90
C ARG A 179 -11.11 -4.78 -7.40
N GLU A 180 -11.21 -4.51 -8.69
CA GLU A 180 -12.40 -3.91 -9.29
C GLU A 180 -13.56 -4.92 -9.30
N VAL A 181 -13.29 -6.22 -9.55
CA VAL A 181 -14.29 -7.30 -9.39
C VAL A 181 -14.83 -7.31 -7.96
N ASP A 182 -13.94 -7.32 -6.95
CA ASP A 182 -14.32 -7.31 -5.53
C ASP A 182 -15.20 -6.09 -5.20
N THR A 183 -14.86 -4.93 -5.79
CA THR A 183 -15.55 -3.66 -5.56
C THR A 183 -16.93 -3.67 -6.22
N TYR A 184 -17.04 -4.21 -7.43
CA TYR A 184 -18.29 -4.36 -8.16
C TYR A 184 -19.25 -5.32 -7.46
N PHE A 185 -18.78 -6.52 -7.07
CA PHE A 185 -19.58 -7.44 -6.26
C PHE A 185 -20.13 -6.76 -5.00
N SER A 186 -19.26 -6.04 -4.28
CA SER A 186 -19.66 -5.29 -3.09
C SER A 186 -20.72 -4.22 -3.39
N SER A 187 -20.63 -3.53 -4.53
CA SER A 187 -21.62 -2.52 -4.91
C SER A 187 -22.97 -3.15 -5.23
N VAL A 188 -23.00 -4.28 -5.94
CA VAL A 188 -24.22 -5.03 -6.27
C VAL A 188 -24.93 -5.49 -4.99
N CYS A 189 -24.20 -6.13 -4.07
CA CYS A 189 -24.79 -6.55 -2.78
C CYS A 189 -25.32 -5.36 -1.98
N ASN A 190 -24.60 -4.22 -1.96
CA ASN A 190 -25.06 -3.02 -1.26
C ASN A 190 -26.32 -2.43 -1.89
N THR A 191 -26.43 -2.42 -3.22
CA THR A 191 -27.63 -1.95 -3.92
C THR A 191 -28.85 -2.77 -3.51
N TRP A 192 -28.78 -4.10 -3.62
CA TRP A 192 -29.89 -4.97 -3.22
C TRP A 192 -30.18 -4.89 -1.72
N GLY A 193 -29.15 -4.82 -0.89
CA GLY A 193 -29.30 -4.67 0.56
C GLY A 193 -29.89 -3.31 0.96
N THR A 194 -29.82 -2.30 0.10
CA THR A 194 -30.44 -0.98 0.34
C THR A 194 -31.92 -1.02 -0.05
N LYS A 195 -32.25 -1.58 -1.22
CA LYS A 195 -33.63 -1.80 -1.65
C LYS A 195 -34.44 -2.59 -0.62
N TYR A 196 -33.85 -3.68 -0.09
CA TYR A 196 -34.50 -4.47 0.95
C TYR A 196 -34.75 -3.67 2.24
N LYS A 197 -33.77 -2.88 2.70
CA LYS A 197 -33.91 -2.04 3.91
C LYS A 197 -34.92 -0.92 3.76
N ASN A 198 -35.08 -0.42 2.55
CA ASN A 198 -36.07 0.59 2.21
C ASN A 198 -37.45 -0.03 1.94
N GLU A 199 -37.61 -1.35 2.13
CA GLU A 199 -38.86 -2.09 1.88
C GLU A 199 -39.34 -2.00 0.41
N GLU A 200 -38.43 -1.70 -0.52
CA GLU A 200 -38.71 -1.62 -1.97
C GLU A 200 -38.82 -3.01 -2.61
N ILE A 201 -38.27 -4.04 -1.95
CA ILE A 201 -38.30 -5.44 -2.40
C ILE A 201 -38.55 -6.35 -1.21
N THR A 202 -39.16 -7.51 -1.48
CA THR A 202 -39.37 -8.53 -0.45
C THR A 202 -38.06 -9.24 -0.08
N TRP A 203 -38.07 -9.97 1.05
CA TRP A 203 -36.96 -10.85 1.42
C TRP A 203 -36.70 -11.94 0.36
N GLU A 204 -37.76 -12.51 -0.22
CA GLU A 204 -37.64 -13.55 -1.25
C GLU A 204 -36.99 -13.01 -2.53
N GLU A 205 -37.37 -11.80 -2.95
CA GLU A 205 -36.72 -11.12 -4.06
C GLU A 205 -35.26 -10.77 -3.76
N TYR A 206 -34.97 -10.33 -2.53
CA TYR A 206 -33.62 -10.03 -2.10
C TYR A 206 -32.72 -11.27 -2.20
N THR A 207 -33.18 -12.43 -1.72
CA THR A 207 -32.39 -13.67 -1.77
C THR A 207 -32.17 -14.17 -3.20
N LYS A 208 -33.13 -13.97 -4.11
CA LYS A 208 -32.99 -14.37 -5.52
C LYS A 208 -32.12 -13.41 -6.34
N LYS A 209 -32.12 -12.11 -6.00
CA LYS A 209 -31.46 -11.05 -6.80
C LYS A 209 -30.12 -10.57 -6.22
N CYS A 210 -29.85 -10.78 -4.94
CA CYS A 210 -28.57 -10.44 -4.32
C CYS A 210 -27.63 -11.64 -4.42
N PRO A 211 -26.44 -11.49 -5.05
CA PRO A 211 -25.49 -12.58 -5.11
C PRO A 211 -24.92 -12.89 -3.72
N GLN A 212 -24.82 -14.17 -3.39
CA GLN A 212 -24.26 -14.71 -2.15
C GLN A 212 -22.73 -14.87 -2.24
N GLY A 213 -22.20 -14.96 -3.45
CA GLY A 213 -20.77 -15.06 -3.71
C GLY A 213 -20.41 -14.78 -5.17
N TYR A 214 -19.14 -14.95 -5.49
CA TYR A 214 -18.66 -14.92 -6.88
C TYR A 214 -17.38 -15.73 -7.04
N GLU A 215 -17.19 -16.24 -8.23
CA GLU A 215 -15.90 -16.73 -8.74
C GLU A 215 -15.35 -15.73 -9.77
N CYS A 216 -14.04 -15.60 -9.86
CA CYS A 216 -13.41 -14.68 -10.80
C CYS A 216 -12.13 -15.25 -11.41
N TRP A 217 -11.88 -14.91 -12.66
CA TRP A 217 -10.69 -15.31 -13.41
C TRP A 217 -10.19 -14.15 -14.27
N SER A 218 -8.92 -14.25 -14.69
CA SER A 218 -8.31 -13.28 -15.60
C SER A 218 -8.19 -13.87 -17.01
N CYS A 219 -8.42 -13.04 -18.03
CA CYS A 219 -8.09 -13.35 -19.41
C CYS A 219 -6.57 -13.49 -19.56
N SER A 220 -6.12 -14.63 -20.08
CA SER A 220 -4.70 -14.91 -20.32
C SER A 220 -4.08 -13.96 -21.35
N TYR A 221 -4.87 -13.47 -22.32
CA TYR A 221 -4.39 -12.61 -23.41
C TYR A 221 -4.19 -11.15 -22.99
N CYS A 222 -5.10 -10.61 -22.17
CA CYS A 222 -5.11 -9.17 -21.86
C CYS A 222 -5.02 -8.84 -20.36
N GLY A 223 -5.04 -9.85 -19.48
CA GLY A 223 -4.95 -9.67 -18.03
C GLY A 223 -6.19 -9.04 -17.38
N LYS A 224 -7.24 -8.71 -18.16
CA LYS A 224 -8.52 -8.22 -17.63
C LYS A 224 -9.22 -9.33 -16.84
N TRP A 225 -10.04 -8.94 -15.87
CA TRP A 225 -10.73 -9.85 -14.96
C TRP A 225 -12.22 -9.92 -15.27
N THR A 226 -12.84 -11.07 -15.09
CA THR A 226 -14.31 -11.27 -15.11
C THR A 226 -14.69 -12.40 -14.15
N GLY A 227 -15.95 -12.81 -14.12
CA GLY A 227 -16.41 -13.83 -13.19
C GLY A 227 -17.87 -14.22 -13.32
N ASN A 228 -18.31 -15.12 -12.44
CA ASN A 228 -19.71 -15.46 -12.22
C ASN A 228 -20.12 -15.09 -10.80
N PHE A 229 -21.25 -14.42 -10.67
CA PHE A 229 -22.03 -14.36 -9.45
C PHE A 229 -22.67 -15.71 -9.15
N VAL A 230 -22.70 -16.01 -7.85
CA VAL A 230 -23.39 -17.15 -7.26
C VAL A 230 -24.56 -16.58 -6.46
N TYR A 231 -25.78 -17.04 -6.76
CA TYR A 231 -27.03 -16.62 -6.13
C TYR A 231 -27.57 -17.74 -5.25
#